data_AF-A0A022PUM7-F1
#
_entry.id   AF-A0A022PUM7-F1
#
_cell.length_a   1.000
_cell.length_b   1.000
_cell.length_c   1.000
_cell.angle_alpha   90.00
_cell.angle_beta   90.00
_cell.angle_gamma   90.00
#
_symmetry.space_group_name_H-M   'P 1'
#
loop_
_entity.id
_entity.type
_entity.pdbx_description
1 polymer ?
#
loop_
_entity_poly.entity_id
_entity_poly.type
_entity_poly.pdbx_seq_one_letter_code
_entity_poly.pdbx_strand_id
1 'polypeptide(L)'
;PDMLEVGNGGMTDEEYRAHFSIWALMKSPLIIGCDVRNITAEAFAILSNEEVIAVNQDSLGIQGRKVDSYGPDGCYQVWAGPLSGQRLAVVLWNRCSKTGTVTTKWASLGLESSTSVSIRDLWKHEYVSENKVSSFSARLKPHACEMYIFTPSTLSHSAS
;
A
#
# COMPACT_ATOMS: atom_id res chain seq x y z
N PRO A 1 -17.47 4.73 -4.00
CA PRO A 1 -16.19 5.09 -4.68
C PRO A 1 -16.46 5.28 -6.16
N ASP A 2 -15.95 6.35 -6.75
CA ASP A 2 -16.14 6.72 -8.16
C ASP A 2 -15.00 6.15 -9.05
N MET A 3 -15.13 6.32 -10.37
CA MET A 3 -14.32 5.74 -11.45
C MET A 3 -12.80 5.95 -11.34
N LEU A 4 -11.99 5.02 -11.86
CA LEU A 4 -10.53 5.18 -11.96
C LEU A 4 -10.17 6.21 -13.04
N GLU A 5 -9.55 7.33 -12.66
CA GLU A 5 -9.12 8.43 -13.56
C GLU A 5 -7.73 8.18 -14.20
N VAL A 6 -7.19 6.96 -14.09
CA VAL A 6 -5.85 6.61 -14.57
C VAL A 6 -5.74 6.79 -16.09
N GLY A 7 -4.92 7.75 -16.52
CA GLY A 7 -4.66 8.03 -17.94
C GLY A 7 -5.39 9.25 -18.52
N ASN A 8 -6.16 10.02 -17.72
CA ASN A 8 -6.90 11.20 -18.21
C ASN A 8 -6.09 12.51 -18.27
N GLY A 9 -4.77 12.46 -18.08
CA GLY A 9 -3.86 13.59 -18.30
C GLY A 9 -3.82 14.69 -17.22
N GLY A 10 -4.47 14.48 -16.06
CA GLY A 10 -4.54 15.46 -14.96
C GLY A 10 -3.69 15.15 -13.73
N MET A 11 -2.96 14.03 -13.72
CA MET A 11 -2.17 13.54 -12.59
C MET A 11 -0.82 12.99 -13.06
N THR A 12 0.17 13.04 -12.17
CA THR A 12 1.47 12.38 -12.32
C THR A 12 1.35 10.87 -12.11
N ASP A 13 2.31 10.08 -12.60
CA ASP A 13 2.32 8.62 -12.42
C ASP A 13 2.28 8.20 -10.94
N GLU A 14 2.90 8.99 -10.07
CA GLU A 14 2.89 8.80 -8.62
C GLU A 14 1.47 8.96 -8.03
N GLU A 15 0.69 9.92 -8.54
CA GLU A 15 -0.68 10.14 -8.12
C GLU A 15 -1.63 9.03 -8.62
N TYR A 16 -1.40 8.50 -9.84
CA TYR A 16 -2.13 7.32 -10.32
C TYR A 16 -1.81 6.07 -9.52
N ARG A 17 -0.54 5.83 -9.17
CA ARG A 17 -0.15 4.74 -8.26
C ARG A 17 -0.78 4.88 -6.89
N ALA A 18 -0.83 6.10 -6.35
CA ALA A 18 -1.49 6.38 -5.07
C ALA A 18 -2.99 6.06 -5.12
N HIS A 19 -3.67 6.54 -6.17
CA HIS A 19 -5.10 6.29 -6.38
C HIS A 19 -5.39 4.79 -6.50
N PHE A 20 -4.66 4.08 -7.36
CA PHE A 20 -4.83 2.64 -7.56
C PHE A 20 -4.56 1.84 -6.28
N SER A 21 -3.48 2.16 -5.55
CA SER A 21 -3.14 1.51 -4.28
C SER A 21 -4.23 1.67 -3.23
N ILE A 22 -4.77 2.89 -3.08
CA ILE A 22 -5.84 3.16 -2.11
C ILE A 22 -7.15 2.49 -2.52
N TRP A 23 -7.54 2.52 -3.80
CA TRP A 23 -8.74 1.83 -4.28
C TRP A 23 -8.64 0.31 -4.08
N ALA A 24 -7.48 -0.26 -4.38
CA ALA A 24 -7.21 -1.67 -4.17
C ALA A 24 -7.33 -2.05 -2.69
N LEU A 25 -6.65 -1.30 -1.80
CA LEU A 25 -6.70 -1.49 -0.35
C LEU A 25 -8.12 -1.33 0.22
N MET A 26 -8.90 -0.40 -0.34
CA MET A 26 -10.27 -0.14 0.09
C MET A 26 -11.29 -1.17 -0.41
N LYS A 27 -10.86 -2.19 -1.19
CA LYS A 27 -11.74 -3.17 -1.83
C LYS A 27 -12.79 -2.51 -2.73
N SER A 28 -12.47 -1.34 -3.27
CA SER A 28 -13.32 -0.65 -4.24
C SER A 28 -13.36 -1.43 -5.55
N PRO A 29 -14.46 -1.39 -6.31
CA PRO A 29 -14.46 -1.88 -7.68
C PRO A 29 -13.36 -1.18 -8.51
N LEU A 30 -12.49 -1.97 -9.15
CA LEU A 30 -11.43 -1.47 -10.05
C LEU A 30 -11.97 -1.34 -11.48
N ILE A 31 -12.91 -0.43 -11.69
CA ILE A 31 -13.53 -0.19 -13.00
C ILE A 31 -12.68 0.82 -13.76
N ILE A 32 -12.11 0.39 -14.90
CA ILE A 32 -11.28 1.22 -15.76
C ILE A 32 -12.17 2.23 -16.49
N GLY A 33 -11.92 3.53 -16.27
CA GLY A 33 -12.67 4.63 -16.87
C GLY A 33 -12.07 5.23 -18.14
N CYS A 34 -10.85 4.84 -18.52
CA CYS A 34 -10.13 5.42 -19.64
C CYS A 34 -10.34 4.62 -20.95
N ASP A 35 -10.06 5.26 -22.09
CA ASP A 35 -10.10 4.57 -23.40
C ASP A 35 -8.96 3.54 -23.46
N VAL A 36 -9.30 2.28 -23.21
CA VAL A 36 -8.36 1.15 -23.25
C VAL A 36 -7.68 0.97 -24.61
N ARG A 37 -8.21 1.58 -25.68
CA ARG A 37 -7.59 1.53 -27.02
C ARG A 37 -6.43 2.53 -27.17
N ASN A 38 -6.33 3.51 -26.26
CA ASN A 38 -5.32 4.56 -26.29
C ASN A 38 -4.69 4.80 -24.91
N ILE A 39 -4.55 3.72 -24.12
CA ILE A 39 -3.89 3.77 -22.82
C ILE A 39 -2.38 3.92 -22.98
N THR A 40 -1.73 4.75 -22.16
CA THR A 40 -0.27 4.85 -22.15
C THR A 40 0.35 3.59 -21.53
N ALA A 41 1.60 3.29 -21.87
CA ALA A 41 2.29 2.13 -21.32
C ALA A 41 2.40 2.21 -19.78
N GLU A 42 2.58 3.42 -19.25
CA GLU A 42 2.68 3.71 -17.82
C GLU A 42 1.35 3.45 -17.11
N ALA A 43 0.24 3.95 -17.68
CA ALA A 43 -1.10 3.71 -17.15
C ALA A 43 -1.46 2.22 -17.20
N PHE A 44 -1.11 1.53 -18.29
CA PHE A 44 -1.30 0.09 -18.41
C PHE A 44 -0.53 -0.68 -17.34
N ALA A 45 0.75 -0.36 -17.13
CA ALA A 45 1.58 -0.99 -16.10
C ALA A 45 1.01 -0.81 -14.68
N ILE A 46 0.35 0.31 -14.39
CA ILE A 46 -0.36 0.53 -13.13
C ILE A 46 -1.58 -0.37 -13.04
N LEU A 47 -2.44 -0.35 -14.06
CA LEU A 47 -3.71 -1.10 -14.06
C LEU A 47 -3.50 -2.63 -14.16
N SER A 48 -2.37 -3.08 -14.69
CA SER A 48 -2.05 -4.50 -14.85
C SER A 48 -1.16 -5.06 -13.73
N ASN A 49 -0.90 -4.32 -12.64
CA ASN A 49 -0.08 -4.81 -11.54
C ASN A 49 -0.84 -5.92 -10.77
N GLU A 50 -0.47 -7.17 -11.04
CA GLU A 50 -1.12 -8.36 -10.46
C GLU A 50 -1.03 -8.42 -8.94
N GLU A 51 0.04 -7.90 -8.32
CA GLU A 51 0.20 -7.93 -6.87
C GLU A 51 -0.75 -6.95 -6.18
N VAL A 52 -0.92 -5.75 -6.75
CA VAL A 52 -1.89 -4.77 -6.23
C VAL A 52 -3.32 -5.23 -6.50
N ILE A 53 -3.60 -5.84 -7.66
CA ILE A 53 -4.89 -6.48 -7.95
C ILE A 53 -5.17 -7.61 -6.94
N ALA A 54 -4.18 -8.45 -6.62
CA ALA A 54 -4.33 -9.52 -5.64
C ALA A 54 -4.67 -8.97 -4.25
N VAL A 55 -4.19 -7.78 -3.87
CA VAL A 55 -4.66 -7.11 -2.67
C VAL A 55 -6.14 -6.75 -2.76
N ASN A 56 -6.61 -6.21 -3.88
CA ASN A 56 -8.04 -5.91 -4.06
C ASN A 56 -8.90 -7.19 -3.99
N GLN A 57 -8.46 -8.26 -4.64
CA GLN A 57 -9.18 -9.53 -4.79
C GLN A 57 -8.97 -10.52 -3.63
N ASP A 58 -8.19 -10.16 -2.61
CA ASP A 58 -7.91 -11.05 -1.49
C ASP A 58 -9.20 -11.54 -0.81
N SER A 59 -9.28 -12.86 -0.59
CA SER A 59 -10.49 -13.58 -0.19
C SER A 59 -11.03 -13.20 1.19
N LEU A 60 -10.22 -12.52 2.02
CA LEU A 60 -10.69 -12.04 3.32
C LEU A 60 -11.71 -10.90 3.14
N GLY A 61 -11.64 -10.16 2.03
CA GLY A 61 -12.63 -9.13 1.67
C GLY A 61 -12.70 -7.94 2.63
N ILE A 62 -11.78 -7.82 3.60
CA ILE A 62 -11.80 -6.75 4.58
C ILE A 62 -11.16 -5.48 3.98
N GLN A 63 -11.91 -4.39 4.03
CA GLN A 63 -11.46 -3.07 3.63
C GLN A 63 -10.36 -2.53 4.56
N GLY A 64 -9.29 -2.01 3.97
CA GLY A 64 -8.27 -1.27 4.72
C GLY A 64 -8.74 0.13 5.12
N ARG A 65 -8.06 0.70 6.12
CA ARG A 65 -8.38 2.02 6.69
C ARG A 65 -7.10 2.81 6.95
N LYS A 66 -7.24 4.13 7.13
CA LYS A 66 -6.16 4.94 7.67
C LYS A 66 -5.90 4.52 9.12
N VAL A 67 -4.67 4.19 9.43
CA VAL A 67 -4.23 3.75 10.77
C VAL A 67 -3.34 4.78 11.46
N ASP A 68 -2.70 5.67 10.70
CA ASP A 68 -1.89 6.76 11.23
C ASP A 68 -1.91 7.97 10.29
N SER A 69 -1.74 9.17 10.86
CA SER A 69 -1.71 10.44 10.15
C SER A 69 -0.93 11.45 10.97
N TYR A 70 0.18 11.97 10.44
CA TYR A 70 1.05 12.91 11.16
C TYR A 70 1.80 13.85 10.22
N GLY A 71 2.62 14.75 10.78
CA GLY A 71 3.27 15.84 10.04
C GLY A 71 2.34 17.05 9.87
N PRO A 72 2.77 18.08 9.11
CA PRO A 72 1.95 19.26 8.84
C PRO A 72 0.59 18.84 8.25
N ASP A 73 -0.49 19.24 8.90
CA ASP A 73 -1.88 18.92 8.51
C ASP A 73 -2.16 17.42 8.30
N GLY A 74 -1.37 16.54 8.92
CA GLY A 74 -1.52 15.08 8.77
C GLY A 74 -1.16 14.56 7.37
N CYS A 75 -0.25 15.25 6.67
CA CYS A 75 0.10 14.94 5.28
C CYS A 75 0.87 13.61 5.10
N TYR A 76 1.56 13.10 6.12
CA TYR A 76 2.05 11.72 6.11
C TYR A 76 0.95 10.79 6.59
N GLN A 77 0.62 9.79 5.77
CA GLN A 77 -0.46 8.86 6.07
C GLN A 77 0.01 7.41 5.96
N VAL A 78 -0.49 6.60 6.88
CA VAL A 78 -0.36 5.14 6.83
C VAL A 78 -1.75 4.56 6.72
N TRP A 79 -1.97 3.75 5.69
CA TRP A 79 -3.19 2.99 5.51
C TRP A 79 -2.87 1.51 5.58
N ALA A 80 -3.75 0.72 6.19
CA ALA A 80 -3.54 -0.71 6.30
C ALA A 80 -4.85 -1.49 6.39
N GLY A 81 -4.81 -2.75 5.97
CA GLY A 81 -5.91 -3.70 6.06
C GLY A 81 -5.41 -5.14 6.13
N PRO A 82 -6.10 -6.04 6.84
CA PRO A 82 -5.73 -7.43 6.89
C PRO A 82 -6.02 -8.14 5.56
N LEU A 83 -5.20 -9.13 5.25
CA LEU A 83 -5.35 -10.04 4.13
C LEU A 83 -5.43 -11.48 4.64
N SER A 84 -5.87 -12.38 3.77
CA SER A 84 -5.80 -13.82 4.00
C SER A 84 -4.37 -14.27 4.37
N GLY A 85 -4.26 -15.30 5.21
CA GLY A 85 -2.97 -15.84 5.65
C GLY A 85 -2.22 -14.97 6.66
N GLN A 86 -2.94 -14.17 7.47
CA GLN A 86 -2.37 -13.32 8.53
C GLN A 86 -1.39 -12.24 8.02
N ARG A 87 -1.50 -11.88 6.73
CA ARG A 87 -0.74 -10.80 6.11
C ARG A 87 -1.46 -9.47 6.29
N LEU A 88 -0.74 -8.37 6.09
CA LEU A 88 -1.30 -7.03 6.05
C LEU A 88 -0.93 -6.36 4.72
N ALA A 89 -1.89 -5.72 4.07
CA ALA A 89 -1.59 -4.71 3.06
C ALA A 89 -1.31 -3.39 3.78
N VAL A 90 -0.21 -2.73 3.44
CA VAL A 90 0.18 -1.45 4.04
C VAL A 90 0.55 -0.46 2.94
N VAL A 91 0.01 0.75 3.02
CA VAL A 91 0.31 1.86 2.11
C VAL A 91 0.93 2.99 2.93
N LEU A 92 2.12 3.43 2.49
CA LEU A 92 2.77 4.63 3.00
C LEU A 92 2.59 5.74 1.97
N TRP A 93 1.97 6.84 2.38
CA TRP A 93 1.63 7.93 1.47
C TRP A 93 2.16 9.26 1.98
N ASN A 94 2.99 9.91 1.17
CA ASN A 94 3.43 11.27 1.40
C ASN A 94 2.53 12.24 0.62
N ARG A 95 1.54 12.84 1.29
CA ARG A 95 0.69 13.89 0.68
C ARG A 95 1.26 15.29 0.85
N CYS A 96 2.45 15.42 1.44
CA CYS A 96 3.12 16.69 1.63
C CYS A 96 3.73 17.18 0.31
N SER A 97 3.98 18.48 0.21
CA SER A 97 4.62 19.11 -0.96
C SER A 97 6.14 18.90 -1.04
N LYS A 98 6.73 18.15 -0.10
CA LYS A 98 8.18 17.91 0.01
C LYS A 98 8.46 16.43 0.21
N THR A 99 9.63 15.99 -0.24
CA THR A 99 10.14 14.65 0.05
C THR A 99 10.24 14.45 1.55
N GLY A 100 9.78 13.30 2.04
CA GLY A 100 9.72 12.98 3.45
C GLY A 100 9.87 11.49 3.73
N THR A 101 10.13 11.16 4.99
CA THR A 101 10.18 9.77 5.45
C THR A 101 8.85 9.43 6.13
N VAL A 102 8.09 8.51 5.54
CA VAL A 102 6.86 7.98 6.13
C VAL A 102 7.21 6.71 6.89
N THR A 103 6.72 6.58 8.12
CA THR A 103 7.03 5.49 9.04
C THR A 103 5.74 4.90 9.55
N THR A 104 5.65 3.58 9.53
CA THR A 104 4.63 2.81 10.23
C THR A 104 5.26 2.07 11.40
N LYS A 105 4.59 2.11 12.56
CA LYS A 105 5.00 1.38 13.77
C LYS A 105 4.12 0.14 13.91
N TRP A 106 4.68 -0.93 14.48
CA TRP A 106 3.95 -2.19 14.66
C TRP A 106 2.69 -2.00 15.49
N ALA A 107 2.76 -1.16 16.53
CA ALA A 107 1.60 -0.79 17.34
C ALA A 107 0.44 -0.18 16.52
N SER A 108 0.73 0.67 15.53
CA SER A 108 -0.30 1.25 14.64
C SER A 108 -0.95 0.19 13.74
N LEU A 109 -0.27 -0.93 13.51
CA LEU A 109 -0.74 -2.08 12.74
C LEU A 109 -1.35 -3.20 13.62
N GLY A 110 -1.35 -3.03 14.94
CA GLY A 110 -1.81 -4.07 15.87
C GLY A 110 -0.83 -5.24 16.05
N LEU A 111 0.46 -5.03 15.73
CA LEU A 111 1.52 -6.01 15.90
C LEU A 111 2.34 -5.73 17.17
N GLU A 112 2.87 -6.78 17.79
CA GLU A 112 3.83 -6.65 18.90
C GLU A 112 5.17 -6.11 18.39
N SER A 113 5.88 -5.33 19.21
CA SER A 113 7.15 -4.71 18.80
C SER A 113 8.26 -5.71 18.44
N SER A 114 8.20 -6.90 19.02
CA SER A 114 9.13 -8.03 18.80
C SER A 114 8.80 -8.86 17.56
N THR A 115 7.61 -8.70 16.96
CA THR A 115 7.22 -9.47 15.78
C THR A 115 8.15 -9.15 14.61
N SER A 116 8.79 -10.20 14.08
CA SER A 116 9.57 -10.10 12.84
C SER A 116 8.61 -10.11 11.65
N VAL A 117 8.84 -9.26 10.66
CA VAL A 117 7.96 -9.07 9.51
C VAL A 117 8.79 -9.06 8.24
N SER A 118 8.42 -9.91 7.28
CA SER A 118 8.89 -9.82 5.90
C SER A 118 8.05 -8.80 5.14
N ILE A 119 8.70 -7.94 4.37
CA ILE A 119 8.11 -6.78 3.71
C ILE A 119 8.41 -6.85 2.21
N ARG A 120 7.36 -7.00 1.42
CA ARG A 120 7.41 -6.98 -0.06
C ARG A 120 6.84 -5.67 -0.58
N ASP A 121 7.58 -4.96 -1.43
CA ASP A 121 7.11 -3.79 -2.18
C ASP A 121 6.41 -4.28 -3.47
N LEU A 122 5.14 -3.93 -3.63
CA LEU A 122 4.30 -4.42 -4.74
C LEU A 122 4.52 -3.64 -6.03
N TRP A 123 5.12 -2.45 -5.96
CA TRP A 123 5.46 -1.63 -7.13
C TRP A 123 6.84 -1.98 -7.66
N LYS A 124 7.76 -2.41 -6.78
CA LYS A 124 9.10 -2.90 -7.16
C LYS A 124 9.16 -4.41 -7.36
N HIS A 125 8.12 -5.14 -6.97
CA HIS A 125 8.04 -6.61 -7.03
C HIS A 125 9.20 -7.32 -6.29
N GLU A 126 9.65 -6.73 -5.18
CA GLU A 126 10.82 -7.21 -4.44
C GLU A 126 10.60 -7.22 -2.93
N TYR A 127 11.32 -8.09 -2.22
CA TYR A 127 11.41 -8.02 -0.77
C TYR A 127 12.42 -6.95 -0.38
N VAL A 128 11.95 -5.93 0.34
CA VAL A 128 12.79 -4.83 0.83
C VAL A 128 13.30 -5.09 2.25
N SER A 129 12.73 -6.06 2.94
CA SER A 129 13.22 -6.59 4.21
C SER A 129 12.62 -7.97 4.48
N GLU A 130 13.38 -8.87 5.09
CA GLU A 130 12.87 -10.23 5.42
C GLU A 130 12.48 -10.39 6.89
N ASN A 131 13.04 -9.58 7.78
CA ASN A 131 12.96 -9.80 9.23
C ASN A 131 12.85 -8.49 10.04
N LYS A 132 12.13 -7.49 9.51
CA LYS A 132 11.99 -6.18 10.15
C LYS A 132 11.23 -6.28 11.47
N VAL A 133 11.66 -5.52 12.48
CA VAL A 133 11.00 -5.45 13.79
C VAL A 133 10.65 -4.00 14.14
N SER A 134 9.67 -3.82 15.04
CA SER A 134 9.17 -2.56 15.62
C SER A 134 8.53 -1.54 14.66
N SER A 135 9.10 -1.31 13.48
CA SER A 135 8.67 -0.28 12.53
C SER A 135 9.29 -0.47 11.15
N PHE A 136 8.69 0.18 10.15
CA PHE A 136 9.23 0.27 8.80
C PHE A 136 9.05 1.70 8.26
N SER A 137 10.02 2.16 7.48
CA SER A 137 10.05 3.52 6.95
C SER A 137 10.45 3.53 5.48
N ALA A 138 9.85 4.43 4.70
CA ALA A 138 10.19 4.68 3.31
C ALA A 138 10.37 6.19 3.06
N ARG A 139 11.35 6.54 2.23
CA ARG A 139 11.60 7.94 1.82
C ARG A 139 10.88 8.20 0.50
N LEU A 140 9.82 8.99 0.55
CA LEU A 140 8.89 9.21 -0.55
C LEU A 140 9.00 10.64 -1.08
N LYS A 141 8.98 10.80 -2.40
CA LYS A 141 8.84 12.10 -3.08
C LYS A 141 7.50 12.77 -2.69
N PRO A 142 7.30 14.07 -2.97
CA PRO A 142 6.00 14.71 -2.82
C PRO A 142 4.92 13.91 -3.58
N HIS A 143 3.76 13.73 -2.96
CA HIS A 143 2.60 13.02 -3.52
C HIS A 143 2.77 11.51 -3.80
N ALA A 144 3.99 10.97 -3.63
CA ALA A 144 4.30 9.57 -3.89
C ALA A 144 3.73 8.62 -2.83
N CYS A 145 3.42 7.42 -3.29
CA CYS A 145 2.79 6.36 -2.52
C CYS A 145 3.47 5.02 -2.83
N GLU A 146 3.86 4.28 -1.79
CA GLU A 146 4.34 2.91 -1.92
C GLU A 146 3.39 1.95 -1.18
N MET A 147 3.19 0.77 -1.76
CA MET A 147 2.28 -0.26 -1.25
C MET A 147 3.07 -1.53 -1.00
N TYR A 148 2.79 -2.17 0.13
CA TYR A 148 3.52 -3.34 0.61
C TYR A 148 2.58 -4.44 1.07
N ILE A 149 3.08 -5.66 1.03
CA ILE A 149 2.58 -6.77 1.85
C ILE A 149 3.54 -6.99 3.00
N PHE A 150 3.01 -6.93 4.21
CA PHE A 150 3.71 -7.31 5.44
C PHE A 150 3.27 -8.72 5.82
N THR A 151 4.24 -9.60 6.02
CA THR A 151 4.03 -10.99 6.46
C THR A 151 4.70 -11.18 7.82
N PRO A 152 3.94 -11.06 8.92
CA PRO A 152 4.43 -11.35 10.25
C PRO A 152 4.88 -12.81 10.37
N SER A 153 6.03 -13.05 10.98
CA SER A 153 6.46 -14.38 11.39
C SER A 153 5.52 -14.86 12.49
N THR A 154 4.83 -15.98 12.27
CA THR A 154 4.15 -16.68 13.37
C THR A 154 5.22 -17.22 14.30
N LEU A 155 5.35 -16.67 15.51
CA LEU A 155 6.10 -17.35 16.56
C LEU A 155 5.34 -18.66 16.82
N SER A 156 5.92 -19.79 16.39
CA SER A 156 5.50 -21.08 16.91
C SER A 156 5.78 -21.05 18.41
N HIS A 157 4.78 -20.75 19.21
CA HIS A 157 4.79 -21.20 20.60
C HIS A 157 4.69 -22.73 20.53
N SER A 158 5.84 -23.39 20.38
CA SER A 158 5.99 -24.78 20.79
C SER A 158 5.68 -24.78 22.29
N ALA A 159 4.43 -25.11 22.62
CA ALA A 159 4.04 -25.43 23.97
C ALA A 159 4.98 -26.54 24.45
N SER A 160 5.82 -26.20 25.43
CA SER A 160 6.56 -27.16 26.25
C SER A 160 5.79 -27.37 27.54
#